data_AF-A0A916J7K5-F1
#
_entry.id   AF-A0A916J7K5-F1
#
_cell.length_a   1.000
_cell.length_b   1.000
_cell.length_c   1.000
_cell.angle_alpha   90.00
_cell.angle_beta   90.00
_cell.angle_gamma   90.00
#
_symmetry.space_group_name_H-M   'P 1'
#
loop_
_entity.id
_entity.type
_entity.pdbx_description
1 polymer ?
#
loop_
_entity_poly.entity_id
_entity_poly.type
_entity_poly.pdbx_seq_one_letter_code
_entity_poly.pdbx_strand_id
1 'polypeptide(L)'
;MRKYWMAAMISAGLIFTGCASSNQGISHDSSQYEETSQNSKLNNRRLEKNLEKYKDELHLTKKQVKQLKKIDRRYARKDRKLSRDDDARRRDHRQLAEQKREEMLDVLTREQQDQLQALIKKGRFSFDQWFGK
;
A
#
# COMPACT_ATOMS: atom_id res chain seq x y z
N MET A 1 28.49 34.37 -50.89
CA MET A 1 27.10 34.74 -51.20
C MET A 1 26.17 33.61 -50.73
N ARG A 2 25.14 33.98 -49.96
CA ARG A 2 24.09 33.12 -49.40
C ARG A 2 23.17 32.57 -50.51
N LYS A 3 22.55 31.40 -50.29
CA LYS A 3 21.14 31.08 -50.66
C LYS A 3 20.69 29.67 -50.15
N TYR A 4 19.85 29.69 -49.11
CA TYR A 4 18.63 28.91 -48.79
C TYR A 4 18.60 27.38 -49.06
N TRP A 5 18.52 26.55 -48.01
CA TRP A 5 17.28 26.08 -47.32
C TRP A 5 16.37 25.26 -48.22
N MET A 6 16.32 23.93 -48.03
CA MET A 6 15.09 23.15 -48.16
C MET A 6 15.09 22.00 -47.15
N ALA A 7 14.13 22.07 -46.23
CA ALA A 7 13.80 21.05 -45.27
C ALA A 7 13.07 19.88 -45.95
N ALA A 8 13.36 18.65 -45.53
CA ALA A 8 12.51 17.50 -45.79
C ALA A 8 12.16 16.83 -44.45
N MET A 9 10.99 17.22 -43.93
CA MET A 9 10.25 16.53 -42.88
C MET A 9 9.40 15.45 -43.55
N ILE A 10 9.65 14.16 -43.29
CA ILE A 10 8.65 13.10 -43.52
C ILE A 10 8.65 12.14 -42.31
N SER A 11 7.76 12.46 -41.39
CA SER A 11 6.78 11.61 -40.70
C SER A 11 7.17 10.18 -40.31
N ALA A 12 7.26 9.97 -38.99
CA ALA A 12 7.22 8.67 -38.34
C ALA A 12 5.87 7.95 -38.55
N GLY A 13 5.92 6.69 -38.99
CA GLY A 13 4.81 5.75 -38.98
C GLY A 13 5.05 4.64 -37.96
N LEU A 14 4.52 4.81 -36.75
CA LEU A 14 4.12 3.73 -35.85
C LEU A 14 2.61 3.51 -36.15
N ILE A 15 1.99 2.33 -36.12
CA ILE A 15 1.98 1.33 -35.06
C ILE A 15 1.53 -0.02 -35.65
N PHE A 16 2.16 -1.06 -35.10
CA PHE A 16 1.92 -2.50 -35.18
C PHE A 16 0.45 -2.94 -34.97
N THR A 17 -0.01 -3.84 -35.84
CA THR A 17 -0.89 -5.02 -35.61
C THR A 17 -1.65 -5.14 -34.28
N GLY A 18 -2.98 -5.01 -34.36
CA GLY A 18 -3.91 -5.52 -33.35
C GLY A 18 -4.40 -6.93 -33.71
N CYS A 19 -4.06 -7.92 -32.89
CA CYS A 19 -4.67 -9.26 -32.95
C CYS A 19 -6.05 -9.22 -32.28
N ALA A 20 -7.11 -9.48 -33.05
CA ALA A 20 -8.42 -9.80 -32.52
C ALA A 20 -8.38 -11.22 -31.92
N SER A 21 -8.30 -11.32 -30.59
CA SER A 21 -8.46 -12.59 -29.87
C SER A 21 -9.93 -12.76 -29.49
N SER A 22 -10.53 -13.82 -30.02
CA SER A 22 -11.92 -14.25 -29.81
C SER A 22 -12.22 -14.64 -28.36
N ASN A 23 -13.40 -14.25 -27.88
CA ASN A 23 -14.02 -14.78 -26.66
C ASN A 23 -14.34 -16.27 -26.85
N GLN A 24 -13.68 -17.13 -26.08
CA GLN A 24 -14.14 -18.48 -25.78
C GLN A 24 -14.44 -18.53 -24.27
N GLY A 25 -15.68 -18.92 -23.95
CA GLY A 25 -16.15 -19.01 -22.58
C GLY A 25 -15.49 -20.14 -21.80
N ILE A 26 -15.33 -19.92 -20.50
CA ILE A 26 -15.32 -20.95 -19.48
C ILE A 26 -16.27 -20.44 -18.38
N SER A 27 -17.43 -21.09 -18.27
CA SER A 27 -18.19 -21.15 -17.04
C SER A 27 -17.32 -21.90 -16.02
N HIS A 28 -16.82 -21.18 -15.02
CA HIS A 28 -16.34 -21.80 -13.80
C HIS A 28 -17.09 -21.17 -12.63
N ASP A 29 -18.09 -21.91 -12.19
CA ASP A 29 -18.75 -21.78 -10.91
C ASP A 29 -17.70 -21.78 -9.80
N SER A 30 -17.46 -20.61 -9.22
CA SER A 30 -16.86 -20.51 -7.90
C SER A 30 -17.46 -19.28 -7.25
N SER A 31 -18.36 -19.54 -6.30
CA SER A 31 -18.84 -18.63 -5.27
C SER A 31 -17.77 -17.66 -4.82
N GLN A 32 -17.71 -16.51 -5.50
CA GLN A 32 -16.86 -15.40 -5.11
C GLN A 32 -17.56 -14.74 -3.93
N TYR A 33 -17.18 -15.19 -2.74
CA TYR A 33 -17.46 -14.48 -1.50
C TYR A 33 -17.20 -13.01 -1.75
N GLU A 34 -18.22 -12.19 -1.49
CA GLU A 34 -18.09 -10.76 -1.34
C GLU A 34 -16.99 -10.46 -0.33
N GLU A 35 -15.76 -10.28 -0.80
CA GLU A 35 -14.74 -9.57 -0.05
C GLU A 35 -14.96 -8.08 -0.32
N THR A 36 -16.03 -7.55 0.30
CA THR A 36 -16.16 -6.12 0.55
C THR A 36 -15.00 -5.71 1.43
N SER A 37 -13.85 -5.43 0.80
CA SER A 37 -12.73 -4.69 1.34
C SER A 37 -13.16 -3.23 1.55
N GLN A 38 -14.17 -3.02 2.40
CA GLN A 38 -14.46 -1.75 3.04
C GLN A 38 -13.53 -1.55 4.24
N ASN A 39 -12.25 -1.84 4.06
CA ASN A 39 -11.21 -1.38 4.96
C ASN A 39 -11.12 0.14 4.75
N SER A 40 -11.95 0.86 5.51
CA SER A 40 -11.86 2.30 5.71
C SER A 40 -10.39 2.64 5.81
N LYS A 41 -9.88 3.30 4.76
CA LYS A 41 -8.47 3.59 4.50
C LYS A 41 -7.80 4.06 5.80
N LEU A 42 -7.23 3.12 6.56
CA LEU A 42 -6.59 3.38 7.84
C LEU A 42 -5.31 4.17 7.51
N ASN A 43 -5.45 5.49 7.38
CA ASN A 43 -4.35 6.41 7.14
C ASN A 43 -3.58 6.63 8.44
N ASN A 44 -3.13 5.53 9.03
CA ASN A 44 -2.26 5.53 10.17
C ASN A 44 -0.83 5.53 9.65
N ARG A 45 -0.29 6.73 9.45
CA ARG A 45 1.16 6.98 9.29
C ARG A 45 1.98 6.39 10.45
N ARG A 46 1.32 5.99 11.54
CA ARG A 46 1.91 5.40 12.75
C ARG A 46 1.39 3.99 13.07
N LEU A 47 0.92 3.22 12.07
CA LEU A 47 0.33 1.88 12.31
C LEU A 47 1.22 1.00 13.20
N GLU A 48 2.51 0.90 12.91
CA GLU A 48 3.47 0.11 13.69
C GLU A 48 3.52 0.52 15.16
N LYS A 49 3.58 1.83 15.42
CA LYS A 49 3.61 2.37 16.79
C LYS A 49 2.29 2.08 17.51
N ASN A 50 1.16 2.17 16.80
CA ASN A 50 -0.14 1.86 17.37
C ASN A 50 -0.27 0.36 17.68
N LEU A 51 0.24 -0.52 16.81
CA LEU A 51 0.24 -1.96 17.04
C LEU A 51 1.10 -2.35 18.24
N GLU A 52 2.27 -1.74 18.42
CA GLU A 52 3.09 -1.99 19.61
C GLU A 52 2.44 -1.40 20.87
N LYS A 53 1.85 -0.19 20.77
CA LYS A 53 1.18 0.48 21.89
C LYS A 53 -0.04 -0.29 22.39
N TYR A 54 -0.86 -0.80 21.46
CA TYR A 54 -2.14 -1.43 21.76
C TYR A 54 -2.08 -2.97 21.71
N LYS A 55 -0.89 -3.56 21.76
CA LYS A 55 -0.72 -5.01 21.57
C LYS A 55 -1.50 -5.84 22.60
N ASP A 56 -1.58 -5.35 23.83
CA ASP A 56 -2.21 -6.05 24.94
C ASP A 56 -3.73 -5.92 24.84
N GLU A 57 -4.24 -4.75 24.46
CA GLU A 57 -5.67 -4.50 24.24
C GLU A 57 -6.21 -5.23 22.99
N LEU A 58 -5.39 -5.36 21.95
CA LEU A 58 -5.73 -6.13 20.74
C LEU A 58 -5.62 -7.64 20.93
N HIS A 59 -5.13 -8.08 22.09
CA HIS A 59 -4.88 -9.49 22.41
C HIS A 59 -4.11 -10.22 21.30
N LEU A 60 -3.07 -9.58 20.76
CA LEU A 60 -2.30 -10.14 19.65
C LEU A 60 -1.66 -11.47 20.05
N THR A 61 -1.89 -12.52 19.26
CA THR A 61 -1.28 -13.82 19.52
C THR A 61 0.24 -13.76 19.32
N LYS A 62 0.99 -14.63 20.03
CA LYS A 62 2.45 -14.75 19.82
C LYS A 62 2.84 -14.99 18.35
N LYS A 63 1.98 -15.69 17.60
CA LYS A 63 2.16 -15.94 16.16
C LYS A 63 2.02 -14.64 15.35
N GLN A 64 0.96 -13.86 15.59
CA GLN A 64 0.74 -12.56 14.95
C GLN A 64 1.88 -11.59 15.25
N VAL A 65 2.28 -11.46 16.52
CA VAL A 65 3.43 -10.60 16.91
C VAL A 65 4.70 -11.00 16.15
N LYS A 66 4.97 -12.30 16.03
CA LYS A 66 6.11 -12.80 15.26
C LYS A 66 6.00 -12.50 13.77
N GLN A 67 4.81 -12.61 13.18
CA GLN A 67 4.55 -12.27 11.78
C GLN A 67 4.72 -10.78 11.52
N LEU A 68 4.14 -9.91 12.34
CA LEU A 68 4.30 -8.45 12.26
C LEU A 68 5.79 -8.06 12.31
N LYS A 69 6.56 -8.66 13.22
CA LYS A 69 8.02 -8.43 13.30
C LYS A 69 8.79 -8.93 12.08
N LYS A 70 8.35 -10.02 11.44
CA LYS A 70 8.94 -10.50 10.18
C LYS A 70 8.66 -9.53 9.04
N ILE A 71 7.43 -9.04 8.94
CA ILE A 71 7.00 -8.04 7.95
C ILE A 71 7.86 -6.78 8.11
N ASP A 72 7.95 -6.26 9.33
CA ASP A 72 8.75 -5.08 9.66
C ASP A 72 10.21 -5.22 9.20
N ARG A 73 10.87 -6.32 9.57
CA ARG A 73 12.26 -6.59 9.16
C ARG A 73 12.42 -6.69 7.65
N ARG A 74 11.47 -7.30 6.93
CA ARG A 74 11.54 -7.44 5.47
C ARG A 74 11.40 -6.09 4.79
N TYR A 75 10.45 -5.26 5.19
CA TYR A 75 10.29 -3.92 4.62
C TYR A 75 11.41 -2.98 5.02
N ALA A 76 11.99 -3.10 6.21
CA ALA A 76 13.19 -2.35 6.58
C ALA A 76 14.39 -2.69 5.65
N ARG A 77 14.52 -3.94 5.21
CA ARG A 77 15.54 -4.33 4.21
C ARG A 77 15.23 -3.76 2.84
N LYS A 78 13.96 -3.83 2.39
CA LYS A 78 13.52 -3.25 1.11
C LYS A 78 13.76 -1.73 1.09
N ASP A 79 13.43 -1.03 2.16
CA ASP A 79 13.57 0.42 2.28
C ASP A 79 15.04 0.84 2.30
N ARG A 80 15.93 0.08 2.97
CA ARG A 80 17.38 0.30 2.89
C ARG A 80 17.93 0.06 1.49
N LYS A 81 17.41 -0.92 0.76
CA LYS A 81 17.81 -1.17 -0.64
C LYS A 81 17.37 -0.01 -1.53
N LEU A 82 16.13 0.44 -1.36
CA LEU A 82 15.56 1.56 -2.08
C LEU A 82 16.29 2.88 -1.79
N SER A 83 16.67 3.12 -0.53
CA SER A 83 17.42 4.32 -0.14
C SER A 83 18.85 4.36 -0.68
N ARG A 84 19.37 3.24 -1.21
CA ARG A 84 20.69 3.16 -1.85
C ARG A 84 20.63 3.33 -3.37
N ASP A 85 19.42 3.38 -3.91
CA ASP A 85 19.17 3.57 -5.33
C ASP A 85 19.01 5.07 -5.59
N ASP A 86 19.94 5.66 -6.34
CA ASP A 86 19.96 7.10 -6.59
C ASP A 86 18.77 7.56 -7.44
N ASP A 87 18.12 6.64 -8.17
CA ASP A 87 16.92 6.91 -8.95
C ASP A 87 15.63 6.80 -8.13
N ALA A 88 15.71 6.32 -6.88
CA ALA A 88 14.54 6.11 -6.03
C ALA A 88 13.83 7.43 -5.70
N ARG A 89 12.54 7.49 -6.01
CA ARG A 89 11.72 8.68 -5.77
C ARG A 89 10.96 8.55 -4.46
N ARG A 90 10.53 9.69 -3.93
CA ARG A 90 9.62 9.76 -2.77
C ARG A 90 8.35 8.92 -2.95
N ARG A 91 7.87 8.76 -4.18
CA ARG A 91 6.71 7.91 -4.51
C ARG A 91 6.99 6.45 -4.17
N ASP A 92 8.19 5.96 -4.43
CA ASP A 92 8.54 4.54 -4.25
C ASP A 92 8.59 4.19 -2.77
N HIS A 93 9.18 5.05 -1.93
CA HIS A 93 9.11 4.91 -0.48
C HIS A 93 7.67 4.94 0.05
N ARG A 94 6.82 5.79 -0.53
CA ARG A 94 5.41 5.86 -0.15
C ARG A 94 4.68 4.56 -0.50
N GLN A 95 4.89 4.04 -1.71
CA GLN A 95 4.31 2.76 -2.14
C GLN A 95 4.81 1.61 -1.28
N LEU A 96 6.10 1.58 -0.95
CA LEU A 96 6.68 0.57 -0.08
C LEU A 96 6.05 0.61 1.33
N ALA A 97 5.81 1.80 1.88
CA ALA A 97 5.14 1.98 3.16
C ALA A 97 3.65 1.59 3.11
N GLU A 98 2.98 1.79 1.97
CA GLU A 98 1.59 1.37 1.76
C GLU A 98 1.48 -0.15 1.68
N GLN A 99 2.34 -0.82 0.90
CA GLN A 99 2.44 -2.29 0.85
C GLN A 99 2.74 -2.88 2.23
N LYS A 100 3.68 -2.28 2.98
CA LYS A 100 3.96 -2.70 4.36
C LYS A 100 2.70 -2.63 5.22
N ARG A 101 1.94 -1.55 5.11
CA ARG A 101 0.72 -1.34 5.90
C ARG A 101 -0.32 -2.39 5.59
N GLU A 102 -0.62 -2.61 4.32
CA GLU A 102 -1.59 -3.62 3.87
C GLU A 102 -1.21 -5.00 4.44
N GLU A 103 0.04 -5.42 4.26
CA GLU A 103 0.48 -6.73 4.74
C GLU A 103 0.45 -6.84 6.28
N MET A 104 0.66 -5.75 7.02
CA MET A 104 0.51 -5.75 8.48
C MET A 104 -0.96 -5.85 8.91
N LEU A 105 -1.89 -5.24 8.17
CA LEU A 105 -3.33 -5.35 8.45
C LEU A 105 -3.85 -6.76 8.17
N ASP A 106 -3.35 -7.43 7.15
CA ASP A 106 -3.73 -8.81 6.79
C ASP A 106 -3.37 -9.84 7.88
N VAL A 107 -2.44 -9.51 8.78
CA VAL A 107 -2.12 -10.36 9.94
C VAL A 107 -3.20 -10.29 11.03
N LEU A 108 -3.98 -9.22 11.06
CA LEU A 108 -4.99 -8.95 12.07
C LEU A 108 -6.34 -9.50 11.62
N THR A 109 -7.13 -10.01 12.57
CA THR A 109 -8.54 -10.32 12.29
C THR A 109 -9.33 -9.04 12.06
N ARG A 110 -10.49 -9.13 11.39
CA ARG A 110 -11.38 -7.97 11.17
C ARG A 110 -11.73 -7.27 12.49
N GLU A 111 -12.08 -8.04 13.52
CA GLU A 111 -12.37 -7.53 14.86
C GLU A 111 -11.19 -6.74 15.46
N GLN A 112 -9.96 -7.24 15.30
CA GLN A 112 -8.75 -6.54 15.76
C GLN A 112 -8.50 -5.25 14.96
N GLN A 113 -8.83 -5.22 13.67
CA GLN A 113 -8.71 -4.02 12.85
C GLN A 113 -9.72 -2.94 13.29
N ASP A 114 -10.97 -3.32 13.53
CA ASP A 114 -12.01 -2.42 14.03
C ASP A 114 -11.67 -1.88 15.43
N GLN A 115 -11.20 -2.76 16.32
CA GLN A 115 -10.78 -2.38 17.66
C GLN A 115 -9.57 -1.43 17.62
N LEU A 116 -8.59 -1.70 16.75
CA LEU A 116 -7.46 -0.82 16.53
C LEU A 116 -7.91 0.57 16.05
N GLN A 117 -8.88 0.64 15.14
CA GLN A 117 -9.44 1.90 14.69
C GLN A 117 -10.11 2.67 15.84
N ALA A 118 -10.89 1.98 16.68
CA ALA A 118 -11.55 2.56 17.84
C ALA A 118 -10.53 3.09 18.88
N LEU A 119 -9.49 2.31 19.19
CA LEU A 119 -8.44 2.69 20.14
C LEU A 119 -7.65 3.92 19.67
N ILE A 120 -7.34 3.98 18.36
CA ILE A 120 -6.66 5.13 17.76
C ILE A 120 -7.56 6.36 17.82
N LYS A 121 -8.83 6.21 17.48
CA LYS A 121 -9.82 7.30 17.55
C LYS A 121 -9.92 7.85 18.98
N LYS A 122 -10.04 6.98 19.99
CA LYS A 122 -10.07 7.34 21.40
C LYS A 122 -8.80 8.09 21.84
N GLY A 123 -7.62 7.60 21.46
CA GLY A 123 -6.35 8.23 21.81
C GLY A 123 -6.13 9.60 21.19
N ARG A 124 -6.71 9.87 20.01
CA ARG A 124 -6.67 11.20 19.36
C ARG A 124 -7.52 12.21 20.14
N PHE A 125 -8.75 11.85 20.50
CA PHE A 125 -9.64 12.76 21.22
C PHE A 125 -9.15 13.07 22.65
N SER A 126 -8.52 12.12 23.34
CA SER A 126 -7.94 12.38 24.66
C SER A 126 -6.77 13.37 24.65
N PHE A 127 -6.04 13.46 23.54
CA PHE A 127 -4.92 14.39 23.41
C PHE A 127 -5.42 15.82 23.15
N ASP A 128 -6.42 15.98 22.28
CA ASP A 128 -6.97 17.31 21.97
C ASP A 128 -7.60 17.98 23.20
N GLN A 129 -8.22 17.21 24.10
CA GLN A 129 -8.80 17.76 25.34
C GLN A 129 -7.75 18.28 26.33
N TRP A 130 -6.50 17.82 26.26
CA TRP A 130 -5.43 18.25 27.16
C TRP A 130 -4.64 19.46 26.64
N PHE A 131 -4.55 19.63 25.32
CA PHE A 131 -3.86 20.75 24.67
C PHE A 131 -4.79 21.88 24.22
N GLY A 132 -6.10 21.74 24.37
CA GLY A 132 -7.09 22.80 24.17
C GLY A 132 -7.23 23.69 25.40
N LYS A 133 -6.35 24.68 25.54
CA LYS A 133 -6.57 25.89 26.34
C LYS A 133 -6.26 27.11 25.50
#